data_AF-A0A354IXG7-F1
#
_entry.id   AF-A0A354IXG7-F1
#
_cell.length_a   1.000
_cell.length_b   1.000
_cell.length_c   1.000
_cell.angle_alpha   90.00
_cell.angle_beta   90.00
_cell.angle_gamma   90.00
#
_symmetry.space_group_name_H-M   'P 1'
#
loop_
_entity.id
_entity.type
_entity.pdbx_description
1 polymer ?
#
loop_
_entity_poly.entity_id
_entity_poly.type
_entity_poly.pdbx_seq_one_letter_code
_entity_poly.pdbx_strand_id
1 'polypeptide(L)'
;MKLYISSHAPNPRRVSMFIAEKGITGIDTVMVDLMKGEHRSEAYLGKNPLGRVPALEFDDGRVLSEARAICTYLEGLHPEPNLMGADFEERAFIEMADRRMELHLLLETASAARHTHPALAVLEQPQFADYGVAQGDKMRITARWLDQLLARQEYVAGDRFTVADITAFCALEFGRGLLRFRPGEEGMAHLQAWRDRIAARPSAQASK
;
A
#
# COMPACT_ATOMS: atom_id res chain seq x y z
N MET A 1 16.22 -14.10 3.49
CA MET A 1 15.51 -13.17 2.56
C MET A 1 15.81 -11.72 2.89
N LYS A 2 15.88 -10.84 1.88
CA LYS A 2 16.08 -9.38 2.03
C LYS A 2 14.94 -8.60 1.36
N LEU A 3 14.32 -7.67 2.08
CA LEU A 3 13.28 -6.79 1.56
C LEU A 3 13.85 -5.39 1.30
N TYR A 4 13.90 -5.00 0.03
CA TYR A 4 14.28 -3.67 -0.39
C TYR A 4 13.09 -2.72 -0.29
N ILE A 5 13.22 -1.65 0.50
CA ILE A 5 12.15 -0.69 0.78
C ILE A 5 12.64 0.75 0.67
N SER A 6 11.70 1.69 0.68
CA SER A 6 12.00 3.10 0.93
C SER A 6 11.05 3.67 1.97
N SER A 7 11.54 4.56 2.82
CA SER A 7 10.74 5.22 3.84
C SER A 7 9.64 6.07 3.19
N HIS A 8 8.47 6.12 3.81
CA HIS A 8 7.29 6.89 3.34
C HIS A 8 6.64 6.41 2.03
N ALA A 9 7.23 5.43 1.33
CA ALA A 9 6.61 4.86 0.14
C ALA A 9 5.46 3.91 0.54
N PRO A 10 4.26 4.04 -0.06
CA PRO A 10 3.08 3.31 0.41
C PRO A 10 3.14 1.82 0.07
N ASN A 11 3.73 1.44 -1.07
CA ASN A 11 3.85 0.03 -1.46
C ASN A 11 4.78 -0.78 -0.53
N PRO A 12 5.98 -0.27 -0.17
CA PRO A 12 6.78 -0.94 0.86
C PRO A 12 6.07 -1.04 2.20
N ARG A 13 5.37 0.01 2.63
CA ARG A 13 4.60 -0.01 3.88
C ARG A 13 3.54 -1.11 3.91
N ARG A 14 2.89 -1.42 2.78
CA ARG A 14 1.94 -2.55 2.68
C ARG A 14 2.61 -3.87 3.07
N VAL A 15 3.80 -4.14 2.50
CA VAL A 15 4.54 -5.38 2.79
C VAL A 15 5.05 -5.40 4.23
N SER A 16 5.60 -4.30 4.73
CA SER A 16 6.07 -4.20 6.12
C SER A 16 4.93 -4.40 7.13
N MET A 17 3.75 -3.82 6.86
CA MET A 17 2.58 -4.01 7.69
C MET A 17 2.06 -5.46 7.63
N PHE A 18 2.08 -6.08 6.45
CA PHE A 18 1.73 -7.48 6.27
C PHE A 18 2.66 -8.43 7.04
N ILE A 19 3.98 -8.21 6.95
CA ILE A 19 5.00 -8.94 7.73
C ILE A 19 4.73 -8.82 9.23
N ALA A 20 4.45 -7.59 9.70
CA ALA A 20 4.19 -7.33 11.11
C ALA A 20 2.88 -7.98 11.61
N GLU A 21 1.80 -7.93 10.82
CA GLU A 21 0.54 -8.63 11.14
C GLU A 21 0.72 -10.14 11.27
N LYS A 22 1.60 -10.70 10.43
CA LYS A 22 1.86 -12.14 10.43
C LYS A 22 2.91 -12.58 11.43
N GLY A 23 3.53 -11.65 12.16
CA GLY A 23 4.62 -11.94 13.08
C GLY A 23 5.84 -12.58 12.39
N ILE A 24 6.06 -12.28 11.11
CA ILE A 24 7.16 -12.86 10.34
C ILE A 24 8.48 -12.21 10.76
N THR A 25 9.46 -13.04 11.11
CA THR A 25 10.83 -12.63 11.47
C THR A 25 11.85 -13.20 10.49
N GLY A 26 13.07 -12.66 10.46
CA GLY A 26 14.15 -13.18 9.60
C GLY A 26 14.14 -12.66 8.16
N ILE A 27 13.46 -11.54 7.92
CA ILE A 27 13.55 -10.78 6.67
C ILE A 27 14.33 -9.50 6.96
N ASP A 28 15.56 -9.43 6.44
CA ASP A 28 16.39 -8.24 6.58
C ASP A 28 15.85 -7.12 5.71
N THR A 29 15.86 -5.88 6.22
CA THR A 29 15.42 -4.71 5.45
C THR A 29 16.59 -3.97 4.86
N VAL A 30 16.52 -3.66 3.57
CA VAL A 30 17.52 -2.86 2.84
C VAL A 30 16.87 -1.57 2.37
N MET A 31 17.41 -0.43 2.83
CA MET A 31 16.91 0.89 2.43
C MET A 31 17.40 1.27 1.05
N VAL A 32 16.48 1.76 0.21
CA VAL A 32 16.73 2.34 -1.10
C VAL A 32 16.27 3.80 -1.06
N ASP A 33 17.21 4.73 -1.21
CA ASP A 33 16.95 6.16 -1.23
C ASP A 33 16.39 6.57 -2.60
N LEU A 34 15.07 6.75 -2.67
CA LEU A 34 14.41 7.17 -3.91
C LEU A 34 14.85 8.57 -4.32
N MET A 35 15.05 9.48 -3.36
CA MET A 35 15.39 10.88 -3.60
C MET A 35 16.78 11.05 -4.19
N LYS A 36 17.71 10.14 -3.86
CA LYS A 36 19.03 10.05 -4.50
C LYS A 36 19.04 9.23 -5.79
N GLY A 37 17.90 8.68 -6.21
CA GLY A 37 17.81 7.90 -7.44
C GLY A 37 18.41 6.49 -7.34
N GLU A 38 18.62 5.94 -6.14
CA GLU A 38 19.26 4.61 -5.98
C GLU A 38 18.48 3.49 -6.67
N HIS A 39 17.15 3.63 -6.74
CA HIS A 39 16.25 2.74 -7.48
C HIS A 39 16.48 2.72 -9.00
N ARG A 40 17.27 3.66 -9.53
CA ARG A 40 17.66 3.74 -10.95
C ARG A 40 19.13 3.36 -11.17
N SER A 41 19.86 3.01 -10.11
CA SER A 41 21.23 2.52 -10.22
C SER A 41 21.25 1.17 -10.96
N GLU A 42 22.32 0.90 -11.71
CA GLU A 42 22.51 -0.39 -12.38
C GLU A 42 22.39 -1.57 -11.41
N ALA A 43 22.96 -1.42 -10.21
CA ALA A 43 22.90 -2.41 -9.14
C ALA A 43 21.46 -2.73 -8.71
N TYR A 44 20.58 -1.74 -8.60
CA TYR A 44 19.18 -1.97 -8.22
C TYR A 44 18.32 -2.42 -9.41
N LEU A 45 18.56 -1.88 -10.60
CA LEU A 45 17.85 -2.29 -11.82
C LEU A 45 18.13 -3.75 -12.19
N GLY A 46 19.31 -4.27 -11.86
CA GLY A 46 19.62 -5.70 -11.94
C GLY A 46 18.76 -6.58 -11.02
N LYS A 47 18.13 -6.01 -9.98
CA LYS A 47 17.19 -6.69 -9.08
C LYS A 47 15.73 -6.50 -9.49
N ASN A 48 15.32 -5.24 -9.70
CA ASN A 48 13.99 -4.90 -10.20
C ASN A 48 14.11 -3.97 -11.42
N PRO A 49 13.89 -4.47 -12.64
CA PRO A 49 14.08 -3.69 -13.87
C PRO A 49 13.10 -2.52 -14.00
N LEU A 50 11.99 -2.52 -13.26
CA LEU A 50 11.07 -1.37 -13.21
C LEU A 50 11.55 -0.24 -12.30
N GLY A 51 12.64 -0.44 -11.55
CA GLY A 51 13.17 0.55 -10.61
C GLY A 51 12.18 0.93 -9.52
N ARG A 52 11.34 -0.01 -9.06
CA ARG A 52 10.33 0.22 -8.02
C ARG A 52 10.68 -0.52 -6.73
N VAL A 53 10.15 -0.02 -5.63
CA VAL A 53 10.14 -0.68 -4.32
C VAL A 53 8.68 -0.99 -3.94
N PRO A 54 8.41 -2.10 -3.23
CA PRO A 54 9.37 -3.04 -2.64
C PRO A 54 9.85 -4.13 -3.62
N ALA A 55 10.93 -4.81 -3.25
CA ALA A 55 11.39 -6.05 -3.88
C ALA A 55 11.92 -7.01 -2.80
N LEU A 56 11.57 -8.29 -2.89
CA LEU A 56 12.00 -9.35 -1.98
C LEU A 56 13.03 -10.25 -2.67
N GLU A 57 14.26 -10.25 -2.19
CA GLU A 57 15.34 -11.13 -2.66
C GLU A 57 15.40 -12.40 -1.81
N PHE A 58 15.36 -13.54 -2.47
CA PHE A 58 15.51 -14.87 -1.88
C PHE A 58 16.99 -15.22 -1.70
N ASP A 59 17.25 -16.23 -0.86
CA ASP A 59 18.63 -16.65 -0.57
C ASP A 59 19.30 -17.31 -1.79
N ASP A 60 18.51 -17.78 -2.77
CA ASP A 60 18.98 -18.28 -4.06
C ASP A 60 19.21 -17.19 -5.13
N GLY A 61 19.05 -15.92 -4.76
CA GLY A 61 19.28 -14.76 -5.62
C GLY A 61 18.10 -14.37 -6.53
N ARG A 62 17.00 -15.13 -6.56
CA ARG A 62 15.79 -14.69 -7.25
C ARG A 62 15.17 -13.48 -6.54
N VAL A 63 14.50 -12.62 -7.31
CA VAL A 63 13.83 -11.42 -6.80
C VAL A 63 12.36 -11.44 -7.18
N LEU A 64 11.49 -11.24 -6.19
CA LEU A 64 10.04 -11.06 -6.36
C LEU A 64 9.68 -9.58 -6.10
N SER A 65 9.11 -8.92 -7.10
CA SER A 65 8.59 -7.55 -6.99
C SER A 65 7.06 -7.54 -6.99
N GLU A 66 6.46 -6.35 -6.87
CA GLU A 66 5.04 -6.10 -6.62
C GLU A 66 4.59 -6.44 -5.19
N ALA A 67 4.10 -5.43 -4.46
CA ALA A 67 3.71 -5.57 -3.06
C ALA A 67 2.69 -6.70 -2.86
N ARG A 68 1.70 -6.83 -3.76
CA ARG A 68 0.70 -7.91 -3.69
C ARG A 68 1.29 -9.30 -3.93
N ALA A 69 2.18 -9.44 -4.91
CA ALA A 69 2.82 -10.73 -5.18
C ALA A 69 3.71 -11.17 -4.00
N ILE A 70 4.44 -10.23 -3.40
CA ILE A 70 5.23 -10.48 -2.19
C ILE A 70 4.31 -10.92 -1.04
N CYS A 71 3.20 -10.22 -0.78
CA CYS A 71 2.23 -10.62 0.24
C CYS A 71 1.65 -12.03 -0.04
N THR A 72 1.31 -12.36 -1.29
CA THR A 72 0.83 -13.70 -1.68
C THR A 72 1.86 -14.79 -1.36
N TYR A 73 3.14 -14.54 -1.66
CA TYR A 73 4.21 -15.49 -1.35
C TYR A 73 4.35 -15.69 0.17
N LEU A 74 4.34 -14.60 0.93
CA LEU A 74 4.44 -14.64 2.39
C LEU A 74 3.21 -15.28 3.06
N GLU A 75 2.00 -15.09 2.51
CA GLU A 75 0.79 -15.82 2.94
C GLU A 75 0.97 -17.34 2.76
N GLY A 76 1.51 -17.76 1.62
CA GLY A 76 1.74 -19.17 1.33
C GLY A 76 2.76 -19.82 2.27
N LEU A 77 3.81 -19.08 2.65
CA LEU A 77 4.82 -19.54 3.61
C LEU A 77 4.32 -19.53 5.06
N HIS A 78 3.46 -18.56 5.40
CA HIS A 78 2.93 -18.37 6.74
C HIS A 78 1.41 -18.30 6.67
N PRO A 79 0.67 -19.42 6.60
CA PRO A 79 -0.78 -19.37 6.40
C PRO A 79 -1.54 -18.62 7.50
N GLU A 80 -1.02 -18.62 8.73
CA GLU A 80 -1.63 -17.98 9.89
C GLU A 80 -0.85 -16.76 10.39
N PRO A 81 -1.52 -15.70 10.87
CA PRO A 81 -2.96 -15.45 10.72
C PRO A 81 -3.33 -15.25 9.24
N ASN A 82 -4.47 -15.82 8.81
CA ASN A 82 -4.93 -15.71 7.42
C ASN A 82 -5.33 -14.26 7.07
N LEU A 83 -4.74 -13.68 6.03
CA LEU A 83 -5.05 -12.33 5.55
C LEU A 83 -5.57 -12.30 4.12
N MET A 84 -5.53 -13.43 3.41
CA MET A 84 -5.81 -13.50 1.98
C MET A 84 -6.82 -14.57 1.56
N GLY A 85 -7.42 -15.27 2.51
CA GLY A 85 -8.53 -16.21 2.31
C GLY A 85 -8.13 -17.68 2.40
N ALA A 86 -9.00 -18.49 2.99
CA ALA A 86 -8.78 -19.92 3.20
C ALA A 86 -9.14 -20.76 1.97
N ASP A 87 -10.28 -20.46 1.34
CA ASP A 87 -10.79 -21.16 0.15
C ASP A 87 -10.80 -20.28 -1.10
N PHE A 88 -11.24 -20.84 -2.23
CA PHE A 88 -11.23 -20.12 -3.51
C PHE A 88 -12.21 -18.95 -3.52
N GLU A 89 -13.31 -19.02 -2.78
CA GLU A 89 -14.36 -18.01 -2.77
C GLU A 89 -13.89 -16.80 -1.94
N GLU A 90 -13.46 -17.04 -0.70
CA GLU A 90 -12.93 -16.00 0.18
C GLU A 90 -11.73 -15.29 -0.46
N ARG A 91 -10.81 -16.06 -1.08
CA ARG A 91 -9.68 -15.50 -1.84
C ARG A 91 -10.14 -14.57 -2.96
N ALA A 92 -11.15 -14.97 -3.74
CA ALA A 92 -11.63 -14.17 -4.85
C ALA A 92 -12.27 -12.86 -4.38
N PHE A 93 -13.07 -12.89 -3.31
CA PHE A 93 -13.70 -11.69 -2.77
C PHE A 93 -12.70 -10.75 -2.07
N ILE A 94 -11.72 -11.28 -1.34
CA ILE A 94 -10.63 -10.48 -0.76
C ILE A 94 -9.79 -9.85 -1.87
N GLU A 95 -9.42 -10.62 -2.91
CA GLU A 95 -8.65 -10.11 -4.05
C GLU A 95 -9.43 -9.01 -4.78
N MET A 96 -10.74 -9.18 -5.00
CA MET A 96 -11.57 -8.13 -5.60
C MET A 96 -11.56 -6.85 -4.75
N ALA A 97 -11.72 -6.97 -3.44
CA ALA A 97 -11.70 -5.83 -2.52
C ALA A 97 -10.33 -5.12 -2.52
N ASP A 98 -9.24 -5.89 -2.44
CA ASP A 98 -7.89 -5.36 -2.46
C ASP A 98 -7.54 -4.70 -3.81
N ARG A 99 -7.90 -5.31 -4.94
CA ARG A 99 -7.71 -4.70 -6.27
C ARG A 99 -8.46 -3.38 -6.40
N ARG A 100 -9.65 -3.24 -5.83
CA ARG A 100 -10.36 -1.95 -5.80
C ARG A 100 -9.57 -0.91 -5.02
N MET A 101 -9.00 -1.28 -3.88
CA MET A 101 -8.15 -0.39 -3.08
C MET A 101 -6.86 -0.03 -3.79
N GLU A 102 -6.22 -0.99 -4.46
CA GLU A 102 -4.99 -0.74 -5.20
C GLU A 102 -5.24 0.14 -6.42
N LEU A 103 -6.18 -0.23 -7.27
CA LEU A 103 -6.41 0.43 -8.57
C LEU A 103 -7.10 1.78 -8.45
N HIS A 104 -8.04 1.92 -7.51
CA HIS A 104 -8.94 3.08 -7.45
C HIS A 104 -8.76 3.94 -6.20
N LEU A 105 -7.95 3.52 -5.23
CA LEU A 105 -7.59 4.39 -4.10
C LEU A 105 -6.09 4.67 -4.13
N LEU A 106 -5.27 3.64 -3.99
CA LEU A 106 -3.82 3.79 -3.89
C LEU A 106 -3.19 4.40 -5.14
N LEU A 107 -3.47 3.86 -6.33
CA LEU A 107 -2.89 4.40 -7.57
C LEU A 107 -3.36 5.82 -7.84
N GLU A 108 -4.62 6.13 -7.58
CA GLU A 108 -5.17 7.48 -7.78
C GLU A 108 -4.58 8.47 -6.77
N THR A 109 -4.47 8.11 -5.48
CA THR A 109 -3.74 8.91 -4.48
C THR A 109 -2.28 9.09 -4.88
N ALA A 110 -1.62 8.03 -5.34
CA ALA A 110 -0.21 8.07 -5.72
C ALA A 110 0.02 8.96 -6.93
N SER A 111 -0.84 8.89 -7.94
CA SER A 111 -0.78 9.75 -9.12
C SER A 111 -1.09 11.20 -8.76
N ALA A 112 -2.11 11.45 -7.92
CA ALA A 112 -2.41 12.79 -7.43
C ALA A 112 -1.19 13.41 -6.74
N ALA A 113 -0.56 12.70 -5.81
CA ALA A 113 0.63 13.18 -5.12
C ALA A 113 1.82 13.36 -6.08
N ARG A 114 2.14 12.36 -6.91
CA ARG A 114 3.31 12.39 -7.79
C ARG A 114 3.25 13.50 -8.83
N HIS A 115 2.07 13.89 -9.28
CA HIS A 115 1.91 14.94 -10.30
C HIS A 115 1.54 16.32 -9.74
N THR A 116 1.34 16.47 -8.43
CA THR A 116 1.02 17.79 -7.82
C THR A 116 1.95 18.21 -6.70
N HIS A 117 2.67 17.28 -6.05
CA HIS A 117 3.52 17.61 -4.91
C HIS A 117 4.95 17.96 -5.34
N PRO A 118 5.48 19.16 -5.01
CA PRO A 118 6.81 19.59 -5.45
C PRO A 118 7.95 18.69 -4.98
N ALA A 119 7.87 18.13 -3.77
CA ALA A 119 8.90 17.22 -3.26
C ALA A 119 9.02 15.91 -4.07
N LEU A 120 8.01 15.56 -4.87
CA LEU A 120 8.04 14.38 -5.74
C LEU A 120 8.47 14.70 -7.18
N ALA A 121 8.75 15.96 -7.51
CA ALA A 121 9.15 16.35 -8.87
C ALA A 121 10.49 15.73 -9.31
N VAL A 122 11.36 15.34 -8.38
CA VAL A 122 12.59 14.59 -8.73
C VAL A 122 12.30 13.13 -9.14
N LEU A 123 11.18 12.58 -8.66
CA LEU A 123 10.77 11.20 -8.91
C LEU A 123 9.81 11.07 -10.10
N GLU A 124 9.07 12.12 -10.42
CA GLU A 124 8.05 12.15 -11.48
C GLU A 124 8.33 13.31 -12.44
N GLN A 125 8.95 13.02 -13.58
CA GLN A 125 9.24 14.01 -14.62
C GLN A 125 8.76 13.53 -16.01
N PRO A 126 7.93 14.33 -16.71
CA PRO A 126 7.30 15.57 -16.24
C PRO A 126 6.17 15.33 -15.22
N GLN A 127 5.84 16.34 -14.41
CA GLN A 127 4.59 16.38 -13.64
C GLN A 127 3.47 16.97 -14.52
N PHE A 128 2.28 16.37 -14.45
CA PHE A 128 1.09 16.82 -15.17
C PHE A 128 0.02 17.24 -14.15
N ALA A 129 0.03 18.52 -13.76
CA ALA A 129 -0.80 19.02 -12.65
C ALA A 129 -2.30 18.72 -12.85
N ASP A 130 -2.86 18.99 -14.04
CA ASP A 130 -4.28 18.75 -14.34
C ASP A 130 -4.66 17.27 -14.20
N TYR A 131 -3.77 16.37 -14.64
CA TYR A 131 -3.96 14.94 -14.44
C TYR A 131 -3.93 14.59 -12.95
N GLY A 132 -2.98 15.12 -12.19
CA GLY A 132 -2.89 14.89 -10.75
C GLY A 132 -4.13 15.37 -9.97
N VAL A 133 -4.67 16.54 -10.31
CA VAL A 133 -5.93 17.05 -9.74
C VAL A 133 -7.09 16.10 -10.08
N ALA A 134 -7.22 15.70 -11.34
CA ALA A 134 -8.26 14.76 -11.77
C ALA A 134 -8.16 13.40 -11.06
N GLN A 135 -6.95 12.91 -10.77
CA GLN A 135 -6.75 11.70 -9.96
C GLN A 135 -7.15 11.90 -8.50
N GLY A 136 -6.90 13.09 -7.93
CA GLY A 136 -7.36 13.46 -6.60
C GLY A 136 -8.89 13.46 -6.48
N ASP A 137 -9.59 13.90 -7.53
CA ASP A 137 -11.06 13.87 -7.57
C ASP A 137 -11.60 12.43 -7.64
N LYS A 138 -10.99 11.58 -8.47
CA LYS A 138 -11.35 10.15 -8.55
C LYS A 138 -11.10 9.42 -7.23
N MET A 139 -9.95 9.68 -6.61
CA MET A 139 -9.62 9.14 -5.29
C MET A 139 -10.73 9.47 -4.28
N ARG A 140 -11.27 10.69 -4.29
CA ARG A 140 -12.39 11.08 -3.42
C ARG A 140 -13.70 10.38 -3.74
N ILE A 141 -13.96 10.07 -5.01
CA ILE A 141 -15.12 9.25 -5.40
C ILE A 141 -15.00 7.86 -4.77
N THR A 142 -13.84 7.21 -4.91
CA THR A 142 -13.58 5.90 -4.30
C THR A 142 -13.64 5.97 -2.77
N ALA A 143 -13.08 7.01 -2.15
CA ALA A 143 -13.13 7.20 -0.71
C ALA A 143 -14.57 7.37 -0.18
N ARG A 144 -15.44 8.10 -0.89
CA ARG A 144 -16.86 8.23 -0.54
C ARG A 144 -17.61 6.91 -0.66
N TRP A 145 -17.33 6.12 -1.69
CA TRP A 145 -17.88 4.77 -1.79
C TRP A 145 -17.41 3.88 -0.62
N LEU A 146 -16.13 3.96 -0.28
CA LEU A 146 -15.56 3.18 0.82
C LEU A 146 -16.15 3.60 2.18
N ASP A 147 -16.41 4.88 2.40
CA ASP A 147 -17.13 5.37 3.58
C ASP A 147 -18.53 4.76 3.71
N GLN A 148 -19.29 4.72 2.61
CA GLN A 148 -20.63 4.10 2.59
C GLN A 148 -20.58 2.58 2.80
N LEU A 149 -19.54 1.92 2.31
CA LEU A 149 -19.29 0.50 2.56
C LEU A 149 -19.04 0.27 4.06
N LEU A 150 -18.11 1.02 4.65
CA LEU A 150 -17.71 0.91 6.06
C LEU A 150 -18.78 1.39 7.05
N ALA A 151 -19.84 2.04 6.56
CA ALA A 151 -21.04 2.27 7.35
C ALA A 151 -21.84 0.99 7.62
N ARG A 152 -21.61 -0.07 6.83
CA ARG A 152 -22.41 -1.32 6.83
C ARG A 152 -21.61 -2.56 7.19
N GLN A 153 -20.29 -2.51 7.11
CA GLN A 153 -19.40 -3.62 7.43
C GLN A 153 -18.14 -3.13 8.12
N GLU A 154 -17.45 -4.02 8.81
CA GLU A 154 -16.38 -3.63 9.72
C GLU A 154 -15.04 -3.32 9.01
N TYR A 155 -14.73 -4.09 7.95
CA TYR A 155 -13.47 -4.05 7.21
C TYR A 155 -13.71 -3.98 5.71
N VAL A 156 -12.67 -3.69 4.93
CA VAL A 156 -12.79 -3.46 3.48
C VAL A 156 -13.33 -4.68 2.74
N ALA A 157 -12.97 -5.89 3.18
CA ALA A 157 -13.39 -7.15 2.57
C ALA A 157 -14.52 -7.88 3.33
N GLY A 158 -15.16 -7.24 4.32
CA GLY A 158 -16.27 -7.81 5.08
C GLY A 158 -16.06 -7.69 6.59
N ASP A 159 -16.11 -8.82 7.29
CA ASP A 159 -16.22 -8.85 8.76
C ASP A 159 -14.89 -9.02 9.51
N ARG A 160 -13.78 -9.19 8.79
CA ARG A 160 -12.44 -9.33 9.39
C ARG A 160 -11.37 -8.55 8.64
N PHE A 161 -10.28 -8.26 9.34
CA PHE A 161 -9.12 -7.59 8.78
C PHE A 161 -8.40 -8.48 7.74
N THR A 162 -8.09 -7.90 6.58
CA THR A 162 -7.43 -8.58 5.45
C THR A 162 -6.36 -7.69 4.80
N VAL A 163 -5.69 -8.21 3.78
CA VAL A 163 -4.76 -7.42 2.97
C VAL A 163 -5.40 -6.20 2.29
N ALA A 164 -6.71 -6.24 2.01
CA ALA A 164 -7.43 -5.09 1.44
C ALA A 164 -7.42 -3.89 2.39
N ASP A 165 -7.52 -4.13 3.71
CA ASP A 165 -7.44 -3.09 4.73
C ASP A 165 -6.04 -2.47 4.81
N ILE A 166 -4.99 -3.29 4.67
CA ILE A 166 -3.61 -2.82 4.61
C ILE A 166 -3.44 -1.86 3.42
N THR A 167 -3.88 -2.28 2.23
CA THR A 167 -3.78 -1.46 1.02
C THR A 167 -4.53 -0.13 1.16
N ALA A 168 -5.78 -0.17 1.63
CA ALA A 168 -6.59 1.01 1.87
C ALA A 168 -5.92 1.95 2.88
N PHE A 169 -5.40 1.41 3.98
CA PHE A 169 -4.81 2.20 5.05
C PHE A 169 -3.53 2.89 4.58
N CYS A 170 -2.64 2.15 3.90
CA CYS A 170 -1.42 2.73 3.33
C CYS A 170 -1.71 3.83 2.31
N ALA A 171 -2.78 3.68 1.50
CA ALA A 171 -3.23 4.73 0.59
C ALA A 171 -3.68 5.99 1.33
N LEU A 172 -4.52 5.85 2.36
CA LEU A 172 -4.98 6.99 3.15
C LEU A 172 -3.84 7.69 3.88
N GLU A 173 -2.88 6.95 4.42
CA GLU A 173 -1.74 7.56 5.12
C GLU A 173 -0.82 8.32 4.16
N PHE A 174 -0.65 7.81 2.93
CA PHE A 174 0.09 8.51 1.89
C PHE A 174 -0.63 9.81 1.47
N GLY A 175 -1.94 9.73 1.24
CA GLY A 175 -2.78 10.90 0.96
C GLY A 175 -2.80 11.92 2.10
N ARG A 176 -2.83 11.45 3.35
CA ARG A 176 -2.77 12.33 4.54
C ARG A 176 -1.44 13.07 4.62
N GLY A 177 -0.33 12.39 4.35
CA GLY A 177 1.01 12.97 4.42
C GLY A 177 1.29 14.00 3.33
N LEU A 178 0.97 13.68 2.08
CA LEU A 178 1.37 14.49 0.92
C LEU A 178 0.24 15.37 0.36
N LEU A 179 -1.02 14.93 0.45
CA LEU A 179 -2.18 15.66 -0.09
C LEU A 179 -3.00 16.35 1.01
N ARG A 180 -2.61 16.19 2.28
CA ARG A 180 -3.39 16.64 3.45
C ARG A 180 -4.83 16.08 3.47
N PHE A 181 -5.06 14.97 2.78
CA PHE A 181 -6.37 14.33 2.71
C PHE A 181 -6.73 13.71 4.06
N ARG A 182 -7.82 14.18 4.67
CA ARG A 182 -8.37 13.61 5.90
C ARG A 182 -9.85 13.30 5.69
N PRO A 183 -10.27 12.02 5.67
CA PRO A 183 -11.65 11.66 5.38
C PRO A 183 -12.68 12.40 6.26
N GLY A 184 -12.40 12.56 7.56
CA GLY A 184 -13.29 13.26 8.47
C GLY A 184 -13.51 14.75 8.16
N GLU A 185 -12.50 15.43 7.59
CA GLU A 185 -12.62 16.83 7.16
C GLU A 185 -13.46 16.98 5.88
N GLU A 186 -13.66 15.89 5.15
CA GLU A 186 -14.46 15.83 3.92
C GLU A 186 -15.80 15.10 4.11
N GLY A 187 -16.27 14.95 5.36
CA GLY A 187 -17.58 14.37 5.68
C GLY A 187 -17.65 12.84 5.63
N MET A 188 -16.52 12.14 5.51
CA MET A 188 -16.43 10.67 5.47
C MET A 188 -16.08 10.11 6.87
N ALA A 189 -17.07 10.14 7.76
CA ALA A 189 -16.90 9.80 9.17
C ALA A 189 -16.63 8.30 9.41
N HIS A 190 -17.24 7.39 8.64
CA HIS A 190 -17.05 5.95 8.78
C HIS A 190 -15.65 5.54 8.31
N LEU A 191 -15.19 6.12 7.21
CA LEU A 191 -13.83 5.93 6.72
C LEU A 191 -12.78 6.46 7.70
N GLN A 192 -13.03 7.63 8.31
CA GLN A 192 -12.16 8.18 9.33
C GLN A 192 -12.10 7.27 10.56
N ALA A 193 -13.25 6.81 11.07
CA ALA A 193 -13.32 5.91 12.22
C ALA A 193 -12.62 4.57 11.94
N TRP A 194 -12.84 3.98 10.76
CA TRP A 194 -12.11 2.78 10.32
C TRP A 194 -10.60 3.03 10.28
N ARG A 195 -10.15 4.13 9.66
CA ARG A 195 -8.72 4.46 9.59
C ARG A 195 -8.10 4.56 10.98
N ASP A 196 -8.78 5.17 11.92
CA ASP A 196 -8.25 5.35 13.29
C ASP A 196 -8.15 4.02 14.03
N ARG A 197 -9.10 3.09 13.83
CA ARG A 197 -8.98 1.71 14.33
C ARG A 197 -7.80 0.98 13.71
N ILE A 198 -7.59 1.10 12.40
CA ILE A 198 -6.43 0.46 11.76
C ILE A 198 -5.11 1.10 12.21
N ALA A 199 -5.07 2.42 12.42
CA ALA A 199 -3.89 3.12 12.93
C ALA A 199 -3.48 2.70 14.34
N ALA A 200 -4.43 2.21 15.15
CA ALA A 200 -4.18 1.70 16.50
C ALA A 200 -3.54 0.29 16.51
N ARG A 201 -3.50 -0.42 15.37
CA ARG A 201 -2.90 -1.75 15.29
C ARG A 201 -1.36 -1.66 15.47
N PRO A 202 -0.72 -2.61 16.19
CA PRO A 202 0.73 -2.61 16.34
C PRO A 202 1.49 -2.62 15.01
N SER A 203 1.00 -3.37 14.02
CA SER A 203 1.53 -3.44 12.66
C SER A 203 1.55 -2.08 11.94
N ALA A 204 0.56 -1.23 12.18
CA ALA A 204 0.47 0.10 11.57
C ALA A 204 1.54 1.05 12.11
N GLN A 205 1.96 0.85 13.37
CA GLN A 205 3.05 1.60 14.00
C GLN A 205 4.42 1.04 13.61
N ALA A 206 4.56 -0.28 13.54
CA ALA A 206 5.80 -0.97 13.19
C ALA A 206 6.21 -0.80 11.71
N SER A 207 5.26 -0.44 10.84
CA SER A 207 5.46 -0.30 9.38
C SER A 207 5.67 1.13 8.89
N LYS A 208 5.82 2.10 9.80
CA LYS A 208 6.03 3.52 9.45
C LYS A 208 7.37 3.77 8.77
#